data_AF-A0A2I0Q759-F1
#
_entry.id   AF-A0A2I0Q759-F1
#
_cell.length_a   1.000
_cell.length_b   1.000
_cell.length_c   1.000
_cell.angle_alpha   90.00
_cell.angle_beta   90.00
_cell.angle_gamma   90.00
#
_symmetry.space_group_name_H-M   'P 1'
#
loop_
_entity.id
_entity.type
_entity.pdbx_description
1 polymer ?
#
loop_
_entity_poly.entity_id
_entity_poly.type
_entity_poly.pdbx_seq_one_letter_code
_entity_poly.pdbx_strand_id
1 'polypeptide(L)'
;MRVHRVHGANKVKRAVVYFKWSIIIIIFGSFYAWQRIKSRKLGYRISEINGRILSLAKENKYLTMKIMDITAMNNLEEAAKKRLGLAIPNPSDIVVIELESK
;
A
#
# COMPACT_ATOMS: atom_id res chain seq x y z
N MET A 1 -74.16 4.61 -23.27
CA MET A 1 -72.89 3.87 -23.55
C MET A 1 -71.68 4.78 -23.39
N ARG A 2 -71.02 4.85 -22.21
CA ARG A 2 -69.78 5.66 -22.02
C ARG A 2 -68.75 5.05 -21.05
N VAL A 3 -69.02 3.86 -20.49
CA VAL A 3 -68.26 3.30 -19.37
C VAL A 3 -67.04 2.49 -19.83
N HIS A 4 -67.04 1.99 -21.06
CA HIS A 4 -65.97 1.12 -21.58
C HIS A 4 -64.66 1.84 -21.91
N ARG A 5 -64.68 3.17 -22.08
CA ARG A 5 -63.50 3.96 -22.49
C ARG A 5 -62.57 4.32 -21.31
N VAL A 6 -63.10 4.35 -20.09
CA VAL A 6 -62.37 4.81 -18.89
C VAL A 6 -61.36 3.76 -18.40
N HIS A 7 -61.68 2.48 -18.59
CA HIS A 7 -60.81 1.37 -18.19
C HIS A 7 -59.51 1.29 -19.00
N GLY A 8 -59.55 1.66 -20.29
CA GLY A 8 -58.36 1.71 -21.15
C GLY A 8 -57.38 2.81 -20.75
N ALA A 9 -57.88 4.00 -20.43
CA ALA A 9 -57.06 5.13 -20.00
C ALA A 9 -56.31 4.83 -18.68
N ASN A 10 -56.93 4.14 -17.73
CA ASN A 10 -56.28 3.75 -16.48
C ASN A 10 -55.22 2.65 -16.67
N LYS A 11 -55.38 1.73 -17.63
CA LYS A 11 -54.34 0.75 -17.97
C LYS A 11 -53.10 1.42 -18.54
N VAL A 12 -53.26 2.39 -19.45
CA VAL A 12 -52.14 3.14 -20.04
C VAL A 12 -51.42 3.98 -18.98
N LYS A 13 -52.17 4.66 -18.09
CA LYS A 13 -51.57 5.42 -16.97
C LYS A 13 -50.76 4.53 -16.03
N ARG A 14 -51.27 3.34 -15.68
CA ARG A 14 -50.55 2.36 -14.86
C ARG A 14 -49.29 1.85 -15.56
N ALA A 15 -49.36 1.54 -16.86
CA ALA A 15 -48.20 1.11 -17.63
C ALA A 15 -47.07 2.17 -17.65
N VAL A 16 -47.42 3.45 -17.82
CA VAL A 16 -46.44 4.56 -17.77
C VAL A 16 -45.80 4.68 -16.38
N VAL A 17 -46.58 4.49 -15.31
CA VAL A 17 -46.04 4.50 -13.94
C VAL A 17 -45.07 3.34 -13.73
N TYR A 18 -45.42 2.12 -14.15
CA TYR A 18 -44.52 0.96 -14.04
C TYR A 18 -43.25 1.15 -14.88
N PHE A 19 -43.37 1.74 -16.07
CA PHE A 19 -42.22 2.04 -16.92
C PHE A 19 -41.27 3.05 -16.26
N LYS A 20 -41.80 4.12 -15.65
CA LYS A 20 -41.00 5.08 -14.88
C LYS A 20 -40.29 4.43 -13.69
N TRP A 21 -40.98 3.56 -12.95
CA TRP A 21 -40.38 2.82 -11.83
C TRP A 21 -39.29 1.85 -12.29
N SER A 22 -39.48 1.18 -13.42
CA SER A 22 -38.48 0.29 -14.01
C SER A 22 -37.20 1.05 -14.38
N ILE A 23 -37.32 2.24 -14.98
CA ILE A 23 -36.17 3.10 -15.29
C ILE A 23 -35.41 3.49 -14.03
N ILE A 24 -36.12 3.89 -12.96
CA ILE A 24 -35.51 4.24 -11.68
C ILE A 24 -34.70 3.05 -11.14
N ILE A 25 -35.28 1.86 -11.11
CA ILE A 25 -34.61 0.64 -10.63
C ILE A 25 -33.35 0.34 -11.44
N ILE A 26 -33.40 0.49 -12.77
CA ILE A 26 -32.27 0.24 -13.66
C ILE A 26 -31.13 1.24 -13.40
N ILE A 27 -31.44 2.53 -13.21
CA ILE A 27 -30.45 3.57 -12.92
C ILE A 27 -29.76 3.28 -11.58
N PHE A 28 -30.54 3.00 -10.53
CA PHE A 28 -29.98 2.68 -9.20
C PHE A 28 -29.16 1.39 -9.21
N GLY A 29 -29.64 0.34 -9.89
CA GLY A 29 -28.90 -0.91 -10.04
C GLY A 29 -27.57 -0.74 -10.77
N SER A 30 -27.58 0.04 -11.86
CA SER A 30 -26.37 0.34 -12.64
C SER A 30 -25.39 1.20 -11.84
N PHE A 31 -25.89 2.19 -11.10
CA PHE A 31 -25.06 3.03 -10.23
C PHE A 31 -24.41 2.21 -9.11
N TYR A 32 -25.14 1.28 -8.50
CA TYR A 32 -24.62 0.37 -7.48
C TYR A 32 -23.54 -0.57 -8.04
N ALA A 33 -23.77 -1.16 -9.22
CA ALA A 33 -22.78 -1.98 -9.90
C ALA A 33 -21.51 -1.18 -10.23
N TRP A 34 -21.66 0.05 -10.71
CA TRP A 34 -20.55 0.96 -11.03
C TRP A 34 -19.72 1.32 -9.79
N GLN A 35 -20.37 1.69 -8.69
CA GLN A 35 -19.72 1.95 -7.39
C GLN A 35 -18.88 0.74 -6.96
N ARG A 36 -19.44 -0.47 -7.06
CA ARG A 36 -18.76 -1.70 -6.65
C ARG A 36 -17.51 -2.00 -7.50
N ILE A 37 -17.56 -1.71 -8.80
CA ILE A 37 -16.40 -1.87 -9.70
C ILE A 37 -15.30 -0.86 -9.36
N LYS A 38 -15.67 0.39 -9.05
CA LYS A 38 -14.72 1.46 -8.69
C LYS A 38 -14.03 1.17 -7.36
N SER A 39 -14.78 0.68 -6.37
CA SER A 39 -14.25 0.29 -5.05
C SER A 39 -13.28 -0.89 -5.14
N ARG A 40 -13.50 -1.85 -6.06
CA ARG A 40 -12.53 -2.94 -6.29
C ARG A 40 -11.19 -2.43 -6.83
N LYS A 41 -11.20 -1.52 -7.82
CA LYS A 41 -9.96 -0.93 -8.35
C LYS A 41 -9.17 -0.15 -7.29
N LEU A 42 -9.87 0.52 -6.37
CA LEU A 42 -9.24 1.22 -5.26
C LEU A 42 -8.60 0.25 -4.26
N GLY A 43 -9.29 -0.84 -3.92
CA GLY A 43 -8.77 -1.91 -3.06
C GLY A 43 -7.51 -2.57 -3.62
N TYR A 44 -7.46 -2.82 -4.94
CA TYR A 44 -6.26 -3.37 -5.57
C TYR A 44 -5.06 -2.41 -5.50
N ARG A 45 -5.27 -1.11 -5.75
CA ARG A 45 -4.19 -0.12 -5.61
C ARG A 45 -3.67 -0.03 -4.18
N ILE A 46 -4.58 -0.06 -3.20
CA ILE A 46 -4.20 -0.08 -1.77
C ILE A 46 -3.39 -1.34 -1.44
N SER A 47 -3.83 -2.50 -1.93
CA SER A 47 -3.11 -3.76 -1.73
C SER A 47 -1.72 -3.75 -2.38
N GLU A 48 -1.60 -3.19 -3.58
CA GLU A 48 -0.31 -3.08 -4.28
C GLU A 48 0.65 -2.15 -3.54
N ILE A 49 0.17 -0.98 -3.10
CA ILE A 49 0.96 -0.01 -2.33
C ILE A 49 1.41 -0.63 -1.00
N ASN A 50 0.50 -1.30 -0.28
CA ASN A 50 0.85 -1.98 0.98
C ASN A 50 1.87 -3.09 0.76
N GLY A 51 1.77 -3.85 -0.33
CA GLY A 51 2.75 -4.86 -0.71
C GLY A 51 4.15 -4.27 -0.90
N ARG A 52 4.24 -3.12 -1.59
CA ARG A 52 5.52 -2.41 -1.80
C ARG A 52 6.11 -1.87 -0.50
N ILE A 53 5.27 -1.33 0.39
CA ILE A 53 5.72 -0.87 1.72
C ILE A 53 6.30 -2.03 2.52
N LEU A 54 5.64 -3.19 2.52
CA LEU A 54 6.10 -4.39 3.21
C LEU A 54 7.41 -4.92 2.63
N SER A 55 7.56 -4.94 1.30
CA SER A 55 8.81 -5.40 0.66
C SER A 55 9.98 -4.47 1.00
N LEU A 56 9.77 -3.16 0.90
CA LEU A 56 10.79 -2.16 1.24
C LEU A 56 11.17 -2.20 2.72
N ALA A 57 10.20 -2.37 3.62
CA ALA A 57 10.46 -2.50 5.05
C ALA A 57 11.30 -3.75 5.36
N LYS A 58 11.00 -4.88 4.69
CA LYS A 58 11.76 -6.12 4.84
C LYS A 58 13.19 -5.97 4.32
N GLU A 59 13.35 -5.34 3.17
CA GLU A 59 14.66 -5.06 2.58
C GLU A 59 15.50 -4.14 3.46
N ASN A 60 14.92 -3.05 3.95
CA ASN A 60 15.60 -2.13 4.86
C ASN A 60 16.05 -2.83 6.16
N LYS A 61 15.18 -3.65 6.75
CA LYS A 61 15.54 -4.45 7.93
C LYS A 61 16.71 -5.41 7.65
N TYR A 62 16.69 -6.07 6.49
CA TYR A 62 17.76 -6.98 6.08
C TYR A 62 19.09 -6.23 5.88
N LEU A 63 19.07 -5.09 5.19
CA LEU A 63 20.26 -4.27 4.97
C LEU A 63 20.80 -3.73 6.29
N THR A 64 19.94 -3.29 7.20
CA THR A 64 20.35 -2.84 8.53
C THR A 64 21.03 -3.96 9.31
N MET A 65 20.48 -5.17 9.29
CA MET A 65 21.13 -6.33 9.90
C MET A 65 22.49 -6.64 9.28
N LYS A 66 22.61 -6.57 7.95
CA LYS A 66 23.90 -6.74 7.27
C LYS A 66 24.92 -5.69 7.66
N ILE A 67 24.51 -4.42 7.77
CA ILE A 67 25.39 -3.34 8.21
C ILE A 67 25.84 -3.64 9.63
N MET A 68 24.92 -3.95 10.54
CA MET A 68 25.26 -4.29 11.94
C MET A 68 26.23 -5.47 12.01
N ASP A 69 26.02 -6.51 11.21
CA ASP A 69 26.93 -7.65 11.12
C ASP A 69 28.31 -7.22 10.62
N ILE A 70 28.40 -6.48 9.52
CA ILE A 70 29.69 -6.00 8.98
C ILE A 70 30.41 -5.07 9.98
N THR A 71 29.68 -4.18 10.64
CA THR A 71 30.22 -3.19 11.59
C THR A 71 30.40 -3.74 13.00
N ALA A 72 29.96 -4.97 13.28
CA ALA A 72 30.16 -5.57 14.58
C ALA A 72 31.66 -5.60 14.87
N MET A 73 32.05 -5.06 16.03
CA MET A 73 33.47 -4.89 16.42
C MET A 73 34.25 -6.20 16.26
N ASN A 74 33.66 -7.34 16.62
CA ASN A 74 34.28 -8.66 16.43
C ASN A 74 34.59 -8.96 14.97
N ASN A 75 33.69 -8.64 14.03
CA ASN A 75 33.88 -8.89 12.61
C ASN A 75 34.92 -7.94 12.01
N LEU A 76 34.93 -6.68 12.46
CA LEU A 76 35.97 -5.70 12.09
C LEU A 76 37.34 -6.12 12.61
N GLU A 77 37.46 -6.53 13.87
CA GLU A 77 38.69 -7.04 14.45
C GLU A 77 39.18 -8.31 13.74
N GLU A 78 38.26 -9.23 13.44
CA GLU A 78 38.60 -10.47 12.76
C GLU A 78 39.08 -10.20 11.33
N ALA A 79 38.46 -9.27 10.61
CA ALA A 79 38.92 -8.81 9.31
C ALA A 79 40.28 -8.10 9.40
N ALA A 80 40.48 -7.23 10.39
CA ALA A 80 41.75 -6.52 10.61
C ALA A 80 42.90 -7.50 10.93
N LYS A 81 42.67 -8.47 11.81
CA LYS A 81 43.65 -9.49 12.19
C LYS A 81 43.93 -10.46 11.04
N LYS A 82 42.90 -11.03 10.42
CA LYS A 82 43.06 -12.11 9.42
C LYS A 82 43.43 -11.61 8.02
N ARG A 83 42.90 -10.47 7.58
CA ARG A 83 43.12 -9.97 6.22
C ARG A 83 44.23 -8.92 6.13
N LEU A 84 44.37 -8.10 7.16
CA LEU A 84 45.34 -6.99 7.17
C LEU A 84 46.54 -7.27 8.06
N GLY A 85 46.56 -8.39 8.80
CA GLY A 85 47.66 -8.74 9.71
C GLY A 85 47.81 -7.76 10.88
N LEU A 86 46.78 -6.96 11.17
CA LEU A 86 46.82 -5.93 12.19
C LEU A 86 46.68 -6.55 13.59
N ALA A 87 47.49 -6.09 14.53
CA ALA A 87 47.40 -6.44 15.94
C ALA A 87 46.72 -5.31 16.74
N ILE A 88 46.15 -5.65 17.89
CA ILE A 88 45.63 -4.63 18.81
C ILE A 88 46.83 -3.80 19.30
N PRO A 89 46.82 -2.47 19.10
CA PRO A 89 47.92 -1.61 19.54
C PRO A 89 48.03 -1.62 21.06
N ASN A 90 49.26 -1.50 21.58
CA ASN A 90 49.44 -1.33 23.02
C ASN A 90 49.03 0.09 23.43
N PRO A 91 48.68 0.32 24.71
CA PRO A 91 48.31 1.65 25.20
C PRO A 91 49.40 2.71 24.92
N SER A 92 50.66 2.29 24.88
CA SER A 92 51.82 3.15 24.57
C SER A 92 51.91 3.59 23.11
N ASP A 93 51.21 2.93 22.19
CA ASP A 93 51.21 3.23 20.75
C ASP A 93 50.12 4.24 20.36
N ILE A 94 49.25 4.63 21.31
CA ILE A 94 48.11 5.52 21.06
C ILE A 94 48.54 6.97 21.28
N VAL A 95 48.53 7.76 20.20
CA VAL A 95 48.74 9.22 20.26
C VAL A 95 47.38 9.91 20.08
N VAL A 96 46.91 10.60 21.12
CA VAL A 96 45.68 11.40 21.04
C VAL A 96 46.03 12.76 20.43
N ILE A 97 45.42 13.07 19.29
CA ILE A 97 45.59 14.34 18.60
C ILE A 97 44.40 15.23 18.99
N GLU A 98 44.63 16.28 19.78
CA GLU A 98 43.62 17.32 20.01
C GLU A 98 43.50 18.17 18.75
N LEU A 99 42.34 18.09 18.10
CA LEU A 99 41.98 19.01 17.02
C LEU A 99 41.60 20.34 17.65
N GLU A 100 42.48 21.34 17.56
CA GLU A 100 42.09 22.71 17.88
C GLU A 100 40.95 23.14 16.96
N SER A 101 39.75 23.28 17.53
CA SER A 101 38.58 23.84 16.87
C SER A 101 38.79 25.35 16.72
N LYS A 102 39.00 25.80 15.49
CA LYS A 102 39.00 27.23 15.13
C LYS A 102 37.59 27.74 14.90
#